data_AF-A0A9P6R5P4-F1
#
_entry.id   AF-A0A9P6R5P4-F1
#
_cell.length_a   1.000
_cell.length_b   1.000
_cell.length_c   1.000
_cell.angle_alpha   90.00
_cell.angle_beta   90.00
_cell.angle_gamma   90.00
#
_symmetry.space_group_name_H-M   'P 1'
#
loop_
_entity.id
_entity.type
_entity.pdbx_description
1 polymer ?
#
loop_
_entity_poly.entity_id
_entity_poly.type
_entity_poly.pdbx_seq_one_letter_code
_entity_poly.pdbx_strand_id
1 'polypeptide(L)'
;VEGKAAEGRSPMRLVKTCRDLVDGFEAVLVSVEVSITKFDEEVKARKPVQSVINKLTMIDNKVAQVRKHMDAAKTTKYKTKETVDELVSTAADLNAKLGQYKNALGEATSNLYKDLAMNAGNIQSYVMEYVEKSCVTAA
;
A
#
# COMPACT_ATOMS: atom_id res chain seq x y z
N VAL A 1 -35.40 22.11 -16.90
CA VAL A 1 -34.53 21.16 -16.17
C VAL A 1 -33.38 20.84 -17.09
N GLU A 2 -32.31 21.63 -17.02
CA GLU A 2 -31.13 21.44 -17.86
C GLU A 2 -30.31 20.27 -17.33
N GLY A 3 -30.09 19.28 -18.21
CA GLY A 3 -29.27 18.12 -17.92
C GLY A 3 -27.81 18.53 -17.75
N LYS A 4 -27.28 18.31 -16.54
CA LYS A 4 -25.85 18.42 -16.29
C LYS A 4 -25.14 17.38 -17.15
N ALA A 5 -24.40 17.86 -18.15
CA ALA A 5 -23.40 17.07 -18.85
C ALA A 5 -22.42 16.51 -17.83
N ALA A 6 -22.36 15.19 -17.70
CA ALA A 6 -21.28 14.53 -17.00
C ALA A 6 -19.99 14.82 -17.80
N GLU A 7 -19.15 15.71 -17.29
CA GLU A 7 -17.86 16.04 -17.88
C GLU A 7 -17.02 14.76 -18.02
N GLY A 8 -16.95 14.23 -19.23
CA GLY A 8 -16.08 13.12 -19.59
C GLY A 8 -14.63 13.50 -19.37
N ARG A 9 -14.02 12.99 -18.30
CA ARG A 9 -12.57 13.09 -18.10
C ARG A 9 -11.86 12.44 -19.28
N SER A 10 -11.04 13.22 -20.00
CA SER A 10 -10.24 12.71 -21.11
C SER A 10 -9.43 11.48 -20.68
N PRO A 11 -9.41 10.38 -21.47
CA PRO A 11 -8.66 9.16 -21.16
C PRO A 11 -7.19 9.40 -20.79
N MET A 12 -6.57 10.43 -21.36
CA MET A 12 -5.18 10.81 -21.10
C MET A 12 -4.97 11.34 -19.67
N ARG A 13 -5.97 12.01 -19.08
CA ARG A 13 -5.92 12.47 -17.68
C ARG A 13 -6.08 11.32 -16.70
N LEU A 14 -6.95 10.35 -17.01
CA LEU A 14 -7.17 9.16 -16.17
C LEU A 14 -5.90 8.29 -16.09
N VAL A 15 -5.25 8.03 -17.24
CA VAL A 15 -4.00 7.25 -17.27
C VAL A 15 -2.88 7.92 -16.46
N LYS A 16 -2.80 9.26 -16.48
CA LYS A 16 -1.82 10.01 -15.67
C LYS A 16 -2.11 9.85 -14.17
N THR A 17 -3.35 10.00 -13.74
CA THR A 17 -3.74 9.81 -12.33
C THR A 17 -3.39 8.41 -11.82
N CYS A 18 -3.53 7.37 -12.66
CA CYS A 18 -3.25 5.99 -12.24
C CYS A 18 -1.76 5.76 -12.08
N ARG A 19 -0.96 6.37 -12.97
CA ARG A 19 0.49 6.34 -12.87
C ARG A 19 0.96 7.02 -11.59
N ASP A 20 0.50 8.25 -11.34
CA ASP A 20 0.90 9.02 -10.15
C ASP A 20 0.57 8.25 -8.86
N LEU A 21 -0.58 7.55 -8.83
CA LEU A 21 -1.01 6.71 -7.72
C LEU A 21 -0.15 5.46 -7.53
N VAL A 22 0.17 4.74 -8.62
CA VAL A 22 1.02 3.53 -8.56
C VAL A 22 2.46 3.88 -8.18
N ASP A 23 3.00 4.97 -8.73
CA ASP A 23 4.34 5.47 -8.38
C ASP A 23 4.38 5.93 -6.91
N GLY A 24 3.29 6.54 -6.42
CA GLY A 24 3.11 6.86 -5.01
C GLY A 24 3.11 5.63 -4.09
N PHE A 25 2.39 4.57 -4.48
CA PHE A 25 2.41 3.29 -3.75
C PHE A 25 3.81 2.67 -3.72
N GLU A 26 4.56 2.73 -4.82
CA GLU A 26 5.92 2.21 -4.89
C GLU A 26 6.84 2.88 -3.87
N ALA A 27 6.82 4.21 -3.81
CA ALA A 27 7.66 4.97 -2.88
C ALA A 27 7.38 4.58 -1.41
N VAL A 28 6.12 4.35 -1.07
CA VAL A 28 5.74 3.89 0.27
C VAL A 28 6.15 2.46 0.52
N LEU A 29 5.98 1.55 -0.45
CA LEU A 29 6.39 0.15 -0.33
C LEU A 29 7.87 0.00 -0.07
N VAL A 30 8.72 0.74 -0.81
CA VAL A 30 10.17 0.75 -0.57
C VAL A 30 10.47 1.18 0.87
N SER A 31 9.76 2.18 1.39
CA SER A 31 9.93 2.66 2.76
C SER A 31 9.47 1.62 3.80
N VAL A 32 8.40 0.86 3.52
CA VAL A 32 7.92 -0.24 4.36
C VAL A 32 8.95 -1.35 4.42
N GLU A 33 9.50 -1.78 3.29
CA GLU A 33 10.49 -2.87 3.22
C GLU A 33 11.76 -2.56 4.00
N VAL A 34 12.28 -1.34 3.85
CA VAL A 34 13.43 -0.87 4.63
C VAL A 34 13.13 -0.90 6.13
N SER A 35 11.92 -0.49 6.52
CA SER A 35 11.51 -0.46 7.93
C SER A 35 11.34 -1.87 8.51
N ILE A 36 10.76 -2.81 7.74
CA ILE A 36 10.62 -4.22 8.13
C ILE A 36 11.99 -4.88 8.29
N THR A 37 12.92 -4.63 7.36
CA THR A 37 14.26 -5.20 7.39
C THR A 37 15.01 -4.79 8.67
N LYS A 38 15.01 -3.49 8.97
CA LYS A 38 15.60 -2.95 10.21
C LYS A 38 14.93 -3.53 11.45
N PHE A 39 13.61 -3.71 11.43
CA PHE A 39 12.88 -4.23 12.57
C PHE A 39 13.16 -5.73 12.79
N ASP A 40 13.29 -6.52 11.73
CA ASP A 40 13.69 -7.93 11.80
C ASP A 40 15.10 -8.09 12.40
N GLU A 41 16.05 -7.23 12.01
CA GLU A 41 17.40 -7.17 12.60
C GLU A 41 17.35 -6.86 14.11
N GLU A 42 16.58 -5.85 14.52
CA GLU A 42 16.42 -5.49 15.94
C GLU A 42 15.76 -6.59 16.77
N VAL A 43 14.72 -7.24 16.24
CA VAL A 43 14.00 -8.33 16.92
C VAL A 43 14.91 -9.55 17.10
N LYS A 44 15.70 -9.90 16.08
CA LYS A 44 16.69 -10.98 16.17
C LYS A 44 17.77 -10.68 17.23
N ALA A 45 18.21 -9.43 17.34
CA ALA A 45 19.23 -9.02 18.31
C ALA A 45 18.77 -9.10 19.78
N ARG A 46 17.47 -9.03 20.06
CA ARG A 46 16.92 -8.91 21.42
C ARG A 46 16.43 -10.23 22.05
N LYS A 47 16.74 -11.39 21.47
CA LYS A 47 16.17 -12.71 21.81
C LYS A 47 14.63 -12.73 21.60
N PRO A 48 14.18 -13.17 20.44
CA PRO A 48 12.83 -12.87 19.96
C PRO A 48 11.72 -13.59 20.72
N VAL A 49 10.61 -12.90 20.92
CA VAL A 49 9.32 -13.55 21.19
C VAL A 49 8.78 -14.06 19.86
N GLN A 50 8.59 -15.37 19.70
CA GLN A 50 8.13 -16.00 18.44
C GLN A 50 6.85 -15.34 17.86
N SER A 51 5.99 -14.80 18.72
CA SER A 51 4.79 -14.04 18.31
C SER A 51 5.12 -12.79 17.48
N VAL A 52 6.23 -12.10 17.76
CA VAL A 52 6.66 -10.90 17.03
C VAL A 52 7.22 -11.29 15.67
N ILE A 53 8.07 -12.32 15.60
CA ILE A 53 8.58 -12.87 14.34
C ILE A 53 7.43 -13.26 13.41
N ASN A 54 6.45 -14.02 13.92
CA ASN A 54 5.32 -14.46 13.11
C ASN A 54 4.52 -13.28 12.53
N LYS A 55 4.32 -12.21 13.30
CA LYS A 55 3.63 -10.98 12.84
C LYS A 55 4.43 -10.26 11.76
N LEU A 56 5.76 -10.17 11.90
CA LEU A 56 6.62 -9.58 10.88
C LEU A 56 6.58 -10.35 9.58
N THR A 57 6.71 -11.68 9.64
CA THR A 57 6.60 -12.53 8.45
C THR A 57 5.25 -12.36 7.74
N MET A 58 4.16 -12.15 8.48
CA MET A 58 2.86 -11.84 7.88
C MET A 58 2.84 -10.48 7.16
N ILE A 59 3.47 -9.45 7.73
CA ILE A 59 3.58 -8.13 7.09
C ILE A 59 4.45 -8.25 5.83
N ASP A 60 5.60 -8.93 5.92
CA ASP A 60 6.54 -9.12 4.82
C ASP A 60 5.89 -9.85 3.63
N ASN A 61 5.14 -10.92 3.91
CA ASN A 61 4.34 -11.63 2.91
C ASN A 61 3.30 -10.73 2.22
N LYS A 62 2.71 -9.77 2.95
CA LYS A 62 1.73 -8.83 2.38
C LYS A 62 2.41 -7.78 1.53
N VAL A 63 3.56 -7.26 1.96
CA VAL A 63 4.39 -6.36 1.16
C VAL A 63 4.79 -6.99 -0.17
N ALA A 64 5.21 -8.27 -0.16
CA ALA A 64 5.50 -9.02 -1.37
C ALA A 64 4.28 -9.15 -2.31
N GLN A 65 3.07 -9.36 -1.77
CA GLN A 65 1.83 -9.39 -2.56
C GLN A 65 1.54 -8.01 -3.18
N VAL A 66 1.63 -6.93 -2.41
CA VAL A 66 1.40 -5.57 -2.94
C VAL A 66 2.40 -5.27 -4.06
N ARG A 67 3.68 -5.62 -3.90
CA ARG A 67 4.69 -5.46 -4.96
C ARG A 67 4.34 -6.23 -6.23
N LYS A 68 3.89 -7.48 -6.12
CA LYS A 68 3.43 -8.27 -7.27
C LYS A 68 2.28 -7.59 -8.02
N HIS A 69 1.26 -7.11 -7.31
CA HIS A 69 0.13 -6.40 -7.94
C HIS A 69 0.55 -5.06 -8.54
N MET A 70 1.51 -4.37 -7.91
CA MET A 70 2.08 -3.13 -8.43
C MET A 70 2.83 -3.36 -9.75
N ASP A 71 3.67 -4.38 -9.84
CA ASP A 71 4.38 -4.75 -11.06
C ASP A 71 3.40 -5.14 -12.17
N ALA A 72 2.32 -5.85 -11.83
CA ALA A 72 1.23 -6.15 -12.76
C ALA A 72 0.52 -4.87 -13.25
N ALA A 73 0.26 -3.90 -12.37
CA ALA A 73 -0.36 -2.62 -12.73
C ALA A 73 0.53 -1.80 -13.67
N LYS A 74 1.85 -1.82 -13.46
CA LYS A 74 2.83 -1.14 -14.32
C LYS A 74 2.94 -1.78 -15.71
N THR A 75 3.03 -3.11 -15.78
CA THR A 75 3.19 -3.87 -17.04
C THR A 75 1.95 -3.81 -17.93
N THR A 76 0.75 -3.77 -17.35
CA THR A 76 -0.52 -3.62 -18.08
C THR A 76 -0.77 -2.20 -18.61
N LYS A 77 0.19 -1.27 -18.47
CA LYS A 77 0.07 0.18 -18.79
C LYS A 77 -1.07 0.89 -18.04
N TYR A 78 -1.40 0.47 -16.81
CA TYR A 78 -2.46 1.07 -16.00
C TYR A 78 -3.88 0.94 -16.63
N LYS A 79 -4.11 -0.11 -17.43
CA LYS A 79 -5.29 -0.20 -18.30
C LYS A 79 -6.47 -0.96 -17.71
N THR A 80 -6.25 -1.79 -16.71
CA THR A 80 -7.28 -2.72 -16.21
C THR A 80 -7.71 -2.32 -14.80
N LYS A 81 -9.00 -1.99 -14.68
CA LYS A 81 -9.69 -1.72 -13.40
C LYS A 81 -9.35 -2.78 -12.35
N GLU A 82 -9.43 -4.04 -12.76
CA GLU A 82 -9.21 -5.21 -11.93
C GLU A 82 -7.81 -5.24 -11.30
N THR A 83 -6.76 -4.96 -12.07
CA THR A 83 -5.39 -4.99 -11.56
C THR A 83 -5.12 -3.86 -10.55
N VAL A 84 -5.72 -2.68 -10.76
CA VAL A 84 -5.59 -1.57 -9.80
C VAL A 84 -6.48 -1.79 -8.57
N ASP A 85 -7.67 -2.38 -8.73
CA ASP A 85 -8.55 -2.79 -7.62
C ASP A 85 -7.84 -3.82 -6.72
N GLU A 86 -7.16 -4.81 -7.30
CA GLU A 86 -6.38 -5.81 -6.56
C GLU A 86 -5.21 -5.19 -5.79
N LEU A 87 -4.48 -4.26 -6.41
CA LEU A 87 -3.40 -3.52 -5.74
C LEU A 87 -3.93 -2.76 -4.53
N VAL A 88 -5.01 -2.01 -4.71
CA VAL A 88 -5.64 -1.19 -3.66
C VAL A 88 -6.18 -2.07 -2.54
N SER A 89 -6.84 -3.18 -2.87
CA SER A 89 -7.34 -4.16 -1.90
C SER A 89 -6.21 -4.76 -1.05
N THR A 90 -5.11 -5.16 -1.70
CA THR A 90 -3.96 -5.74 -1.02
C THR A 90 -3.24 -4.71 -0.14
N ALA A 91 -3.14 -3.46 -0.60
CA ALA A 91 -2.58 -2.36 0.17
C ALA A 91 -3.46 -2.01 1.39
N ALA A 92 -4.78 -2.04 1.25
CA ALA A 92 -5.71 -1.86 2.37
C ALA A 92 -5.57 -2.97 3.44
N ASP A 93 -5.37 -4.23 3.02
CA ASP A 93 -5.11 -5.34 3.95
C ASP A 93 -3.75 -5.18 4.67
N LEU A 94 -2.70 -4.74 3.96
CA LEU A 94 -1.42 -4.39 4.57
C LEU A 94 -1.58 -3.29 5.63
N ASN A 95 -2.33 -2.22 5.34
CA ASN A 95 -2.66 -1.17 6.29
C ASN A 95 -3.38 -1.72 7.54
N ALA A 96 -4.40 -2.56 7.34
CA ALA A 96 -5.13 -3.19 8.44
C ALA A 96 -4.21 -4.05 9.32
N LYS A 97 -3.27 -4.79 8.73
CA LYS A 97 -2.29 -5.60 9.46
C LYS A 97 -1.28 -4.76 10.25
N LEU A 98 -0.76 -3.70 9.64
CA LEU A 98 0.11 -2.74 10.33
C LEU A 98 -0.60 -2.09 11.52
N GLY A 99 -1.89 -1.76 11.37
CA GLY A 99 -2.74 -1.25 12.45
C GLY A 99 -3.01 -2.28 13.55
N GLN A 100 -3.36 -3.52 13.20
CA GLN A 100 -3.63 -4.61 14.16
C GLN A 100 -2.40 -4.94 15.01
N TYR A 101 -1.21 -4.86 14.42
CA TYR A 101 0.02 -5.21 15.10
C TYR A 101 0.68 -4.02 15.81
N LYS A 102 0.04 -2.84 15.80
CA LYS A 102 0.47 -1.63 16.51
C LYS A 102 0.93 -1.88 17.94
N ASN A 103 0.08 -2.55 18.72
CA ASN A 103 0.36 -2.77 20.14
C ASN A 103 1.46 -3.84 20.32
N ALA A 104 1.48 -4.86 19.46
CA ALA A 104 2.46 -5.93 19.51
C ALA A 104 3.86 -5.52 19.02
N LEU A 105 3.94 -4.52 18.13
CA LEU A 105 5.19 -3.97 17.60
C LEU A 105 5.67 -2.76 18.41
N GLY A 106 4.74 -2.04 19.06
CA GLY A 106 5.04 -0.88 19.92
C GLY A 106 5.85 -1.22 21.16
N GLU A 107 5.78 -2.47 21.64
CA GLU A 107 6.64 -2.98 22.73
C GLU A 107 8.09 -3.22 22.28
N ALA A 108 8.36 -3.39 20.98
CA ALA A 108 9.67 -3.80 20.49
C ALA A 108 10.60 -2.62 20.19
N THR A 109 10.15 -1.55 19.51
CA THR A 109 10.96 -0.34 19.28
C THR A 109 10.16 0.89 18.86
N SER A 110 10.37 2.00 19.58
CA SER A 110 9.51 3.19 19.49
C SER A 110 9.71 4.05 18.24
N ASN A 111 10.75 3.83 17.42
CA ASN A 111 11.02 4.62 16.22
C ASN A 111 10.72 3.87 14.92
N LEU A 112 11.17 2.63 14.76
CA LEU A 112 10.81 1.84 13.57
C LEU A 112 9.31 1.55 13.47
N TYR A 113 8.64 1.42 14.62
CA TYR A 113 7.19 1.34 14.65
C TYR A 113 6.51 2.62 14.14
N LYS A 114 7.08 3.82 14.42
CA LYS A 114 6.56 5.08 13.89
C LYS A 114 6.71 5.14 12.38
N ASP A 115 7.82 4.65 11.84
CA ASP A 115 8.04 4.60 10.40
C ASP A 115 7.03 3.67 9.72
N LEU A 116 6.79 2.47 10.28
CA LEU A 116 5.76 1.54 9.80
C LEU A 116 4.35 2.13 9.87
N ALA A 117 4.01 2.83 10.96
CA ALA A 117 2.71 3.47 11.12
C ALA A 117 2.53 4.66 10.16
N MET A 118 3.60 5.42 9.90
CA MET A 118 3.60 6.51 8.91
C MET A 118 3.36 5.96 7.50
N ASN A 119 4.02 4.87 7.15
CA ASN A 119 3.81 4.19 5.88
C ASN A 119 2.38 3.64 5.73
N ALA A 120 1.79 3.11 6.80
CA ALA A 120 0.39 2.67 6.82
C ALA A 120 -0.58 3.84 6.51
N GLY A 121 -0.33 5.02 7.10
CA GLY A 121 -1.09 6.24 6.81
C GLY A 121 -0.94 6.73 5.36
N ASN A 122 0.27 6.60 4.79
CA ASN A 122 0.50 6.93 3.38
C ASN A 122 -0.25 5.94 2.45
N ILE A 123 -0.21 4.64 2.75
CA ILE A 123 -1.00 3.62 2.04
C ILE A 123 -2.50 3.96 2.08
N GLN A 124 -3.03 4.28 3.25
CA GLN A 124 -4.43 4.66 3.41
C GLN A 124 -4.79 5.88 2.56
N SER A 125 -3.91 6.88 2.49
CA SER A 125 -4.13 8.09 1.69
C SER A 125 -4.24 7.75 0.20
N TYR A 126 -3.38 6.90 -0.33
CA TYR A 126 -3.46 6.46 -1.73
C TYR A 126 -4.68 5.57 -2.02
N VAL A 127 -5.08 4.72 -1.08
CA VAL A 127 -6.33 3.93 -1.19
C VAL A 127 -7.54 4.86 -1.27
N MET A 128 -7.62 5.88 -0.42
CA MET A 128 -8.71 6.86 -0.45
C MET A 128 -8.71 7.69 -1.74
N GLU A 129 -7.53 8.12 -2.19
CA GLU A 129 -7.38 8.86 -3.45
C GLU A 129 -7.82 8.03 -4.67
N TYR A 130 -7.57 6.72 -4.67
CA TYR A 130 -8.08 5.82 -5.71
C TYR A 130 -9.61 5.82 -5.77
N VAL A 131 -10.27 5.66 -4.61
CA VAL A 131 -11.74 5.64 -4.50
C VAL A 131 -12.34 6.96 -4.97
N GLU A 132 -11.79 8.09 -4.53
CA GLU A 132 -12.27 9.42 -4.89
C GLU A 132 -12.05 9.75 -6.37
N LYS A 133 -10.88 9.41 -6.91
CA LYS A 133 -10.52 9.80 -8.29
C LYS A 133 -11.00 8.78 -9.32
N SER A 134 -11.44 7.58 -8.93
CA SER A 134 -11.91 6.51 -9.82
C SER A 134 -11.00 6.36 -11.02
N CYS A 135 -9.79 5.87 -10.76
CA CYS A 135 -8.78 5.77 -11.78
C CYS A 135 -9.01 4.59 -12.71
N VAL A 136 -9.89 4.78 -13.69
CA VAL A 136 -10.20 3.78 -14.71
C VAL A 136 -10.70 4.43 -15.99
N THR A 137 -10.09 4.08 -17.11
CA THR A 137 -10.77 4.15 -18.41
C THR A 137 -11.79 3.02 -18.47
N ALA A 138 -13.00 3.32 -18.94
CA ALA A 138 -13.95 2.29 -19.35
C ALA A 138 -13.25 1.36 -20.36
N ALA A 139 -13.42 0.06 -20.15
CA ALA A 139 -12.90 -1.00 -21.02
C ALA A 139 -13.37 -0.81 -22.46
#